data_AF-A0A8D8MS32-F1
#
_entry.id   AF-A0A8D8MS32-F1
#
_cell.length_a   1.000
_cell.length_b   1.000
_cell.length_c   1.000
_cell.angle_alpha   90.00
_cell.angle_beta   90.00
_cell.angle_gamma   90.00
#
_symmetry.space_group_name_H-M   'P 1'
#
loop_
_entity.id
_entity.type
_entity.pdbx_description
1 polymer ?
#
loop_
_entity_poly.entity_id
_entity_poly.type
_entity_poly.pdbx_seq_one_letter_code
_entity_poly.pdbx_strand_id
1 'polypeptide(L)'
;FYYMFKSYLPMYTVDELMYKGVVIKDVVVDKLMTYFEYFDADISNVVPMTNVDKYWDMTVLGRTMRLNHKPFTYTLNVMSEITGKGMLRVFLGPKFMDMMDINMFRTMFVEIDQYMVDLVVGKNTIIRNS
;
A
#
# COMPACT_ATOMS: atom_id res chain seq x y z
N PHE A 1 16.69 -17.34 -8.01
CA PHE A 1 17.64 -17.46 -6.89
C PHE A 1 17.07 -16.96 -5.56
N TYR A 2 16.61 -15.72 -5.43
CA TYR A 2 16.08 -15.19 -4.15
C TYR A 2 14.95 -16.03 -3.52
N TYR A 3 13.90 -16.36 -4.29
CA TYR A 3 12.77 -17.13 -3.75
C TYR A 3 13.12 -18.57 -3.37
N MET A 4 14.09 -19.17 -4.06
CA MET A 4 14.63 -20.49 -3.72
C MET A 4 15.40 -20.45 -2.39
N PHE A 5 16.17 -19.38 -2.14
CA PHE A 5 16.76 -19.18 -0.81
C PHE A 5 15.68 -19.05 0.27
N LYS A 6 14.63 -18.24 0.02
CA LYS A 6 13.53 -18.04 0.96
C LYS A 6 12.72 -19.30 1.28
N SER A 7 12.71 -20.32 0.41
CA SER A 7 12.03 -21.60 0.70
C SER A 7 12.78 -22.48 1.70
N TYR A 8 14.05 -22.22 1.98
CA TYR A 8 14.81 -22.92 3.02
C TYR A 8 14.66 -22.31 4.41
N LEU A 9 14.06 -21.11 4.50
CA LEU A 9 13.78 -20.49 5.79
C LEU A 9 12.58 -21.20 6.46
N PRO A 10 12.59 -21.33 7.80
CA PRO A 10 11.45 -21.89 8.51
C PRO A 10 10.20 -21.04 8.29
N MET A 11 9.04 -21.71 8.22
CA MET A 11 7.75 -21.05 8.19
C MET A 11 7.45 -20.42 9.54
N TYR A 12 6.78 -19.26 9.55
CA TYR A 12 6.27 -18.68 10.78
C TYR A 12 5.30 -19.64 11.47
N THR A 13 5.49 -19.79 12.76
CA THR A 13 4.58 -20.55 13.63
C THR A 13 3.34 -19.71 13.96
N VAL A 14 2.27 -20.39 14.38
CA VAL A 14 1.03 -19.72 14.78
C VAL A 14 1.28 -18.76 15.94
N ASP A 15 2.11 -19.15 16.92
CA ASP A 15 2.45 -18.29 18.06
C ASP A 15 3.26 -17.04 17.66
N GLU A 16 4.09 -17.11 16.61
CA GLU A 16 4.83 -15.94 16.09
C GLU A 16 3.95 -14.96 15.33
N LEU A 17 2.87 -15.43 14.71
CA LEU A 17 1.91 -14.58 13.99
C LEU A 17 0.76 -14.09 14.87
N MET A 18 0.46 -14.80 15.96
CA MET A 18 -0.64 -14.47 16.86
C MET A 18 -0.30 -13.26 17.73
N TYR A 19 -1.10 -12.21 17.58
CA TYR A 19 -1.16 -11.15 18.57
C TYR A 19 -2.25 -11.49 19.62
N LYS A 20 -1.85 -12.16 20.70
CA LYS A 20 -2.77 -12.65 21.74
C LYS A 20 -3.62 -11.51 22.34
N GLY A 21 -4.92 -11.74 22.43
CA GLY A 21 -5.89 -10.77 22.94
C GLY A 21 -6.34 -9.69 21.93
N VAL A 22 -5.85 -9.70 20.69
CA VAL A 22 -6.23 -8.72 19.66
C VAL A 22 -6.88 -9.44 18.47
N VAL A 23 -8.09 -9.02 18.09
CA VAL A 23 -8.85 -9.63 17.00
C VAL A 23 -9.46 -8.55 16.12
N ILE A 24 -9.19 -8.61 14.82
CA ILE A 24 -9.90 -7.81 13.81
C ILE A 24 -11.27 -8.45 13.59
N LYS A 25 -12.33 -7.72 13.91
CA LYS A 25 -13.72 -8.21 13.77
C LYS A 25 -14.31 -7.90 12.41
N ASP A 26 -13.97 -6.76 11.84
CA ASP A 26 -14.56 -6.27 10.62
C ASP A 26 -13.62 -5.28 9.91
N VAL A 27 -13.68 -5.30 8.58
CA VAL A 27 -12.91 -4.42 7.70
C VAL A 27 -13.84 -3.95 6.59
N VAL A 28 -14.07 -2.63 6.54
CA VAL A 28 -14.87 -1.98 5.50
C VAL A 28 -13.95 -1.11 4.67
N VAL A 29 -14.00 -1.25 3.35
CA VAL A 29 -13.20 -0.46 2.41
C VAL A 29 -14.14 0.26 1.46
N ASP A 30 -13.90 1.55 1.25
CA ASP A 30 -14.62 2.33 0.26
C ASP A 30 -14.38 1.80 -1.15
N LYS A 31 -15.21 2.26 -2.10
CA LYS A 31 -15.10 1.85 -3.50
C LYS A 31 -13.74 2.27 -4.08
N LEU A 32 -12.96 1.29 -4.50
CA LEU A 32 -11.71 1.51 -5.22
C LEU A 32 -12.01 1.87 -6.68
N MET A 33 -11.56 3.04 -7.13
CA MET A 33 -11.78 3.52 -8.50
C MET A 33 -10.50 4.10 -9.08
N THR A 34 -10.09 3.58 -10.23
CA THR A 34 -8.98 4.11 -11.03
C THR A 34 -9.51 4.89 -12.24
N TYR A 35 -8.70 5.83 -12.71
CA TYR A 35 -8.96 6.61 -13.91
C TYR A 35 -7.64 7.07 -14.52
N PHE A 36 -7.69 7.52 -15.77
CA PHE A 36 -6.56 8.22 -16.39
C PHE A 36 -6.77 9.72 -16.33
N GLU A 37 -5.71 10.45 -16.01
CA GLU A 37 -5.71 11.91 -16.05
C GLU A 37 -4.53 12.45 -16.85
N TYR A 38 -4.69 13.65 -17.39
CA TYR A 38 -3.59 14.33 -18.06
C TYR A 38 -2.58 14.85 -17.05
N PHE A 39 -1.32 14.54 -17.28
CA PHE A 39 -0.18 15.02 -16.54
C PHE A 39 0.80 15.71 -17.49
N ASP A 40 1.09 16.97 -17.21
CA ASP A 40 2.03 17.79 -17.96
C ASP A 40 3.38 17.80 -17.22
N ALA A 41 4.41 17.29 -17.88
CA ALA A 41 5.78 17.29 -17.37
C ALA A 41 6.62 18.33 -18.11
N ASP A 42 7.45 19.10 -17.40
CA ASP A 42 8.42 19.98 -18.04
C ASP A 42 9.53 19.15 -18.71
N ILE A 43 9.65 19.32 -20.02
CA ILE A 43 10.65 18.67 -20.87
C ILE A 43 11.52 19.69 -21.62
N SER A 44 11.58 20.92 -21.13
CA SER A 44 12.31 22.03 -21.77
C SER A 44 13.79 21.68 -22.04
N ASN A 45 14.40 20.85 -21.20
CA ASN A 45 15.77 20.36 -21.35
C ASN A 45 16.03 19.53 -22.62
N VAL A 46 14.99 19.04 -23.29
CA VAL A 46 15.12 18.27 -24.54
C VAL A 46 15.40 19.20 -25.73
N VAL A 47 15.07 20.48 -25.63
CA VAL A 47 15.29 21.42 -26.72
C VAL A 47 16.73 21.94 -26.68
N PRO A 48 17.53 21.71 -27.73
CA PRO A 48 18.91 22.17 -27.75
C PRO A 48 18.97 23.70 -27.79
N MET A 49 19.73 24.30 -26.86
CA MET A 49 20.06 25.72 -26.93
C MET A 49 21.02 25.97 -28.10
N THR A 50 20.59 26.77 -29.07
CA THR A 50 21.40 27.15 -30.23
C THR A 50 22.39 28.28 -29.93
N ASN A 51 22.26 28.98 -28.79
CA ASN A 51 23.14 30.08 -28.43
C ASN A 51 23.37 30.11 -26.90
N VAL A 52 24.65 30.11 -26.49
CA VAL A 52 25.07 30.00 -25.09
C VAL A 52 24.90 31.32 -24.32
N ASP A 53 24.81 32.44 -25.04
CA ASP A 53 24.73 33.80 -24.47
C ASP A 53 23.28 34.27 -24.18
N LYS A 54 22.27 33.44 -24.50
CA LYS A 54 20.86 33.74 -24.22
C LYS A 54 20.31 32.79 -23.16
N TYR A 55 19.66 33.33 -22.13
CA TYR A 55 18.87 32.53 -21.20
C TYR A 55 17.66 31.94 -21.93
N TRP A 56 17.39 30.66 -21.66
CA TRP A 56 16.25 29.93 -22.20
C TRP A 56 14.94 30.42 -21.52
N ASP A 57 13.99 30.92 -22.31
CA ASP A 57 12.75 31.57 -21.83
C ASP A 57 11.47 30.88 -22.37
N MET A 58 11.53 29.59 -22.66
CA MET A 58 10.39 28.82 -23.19
C MET A 58 10.11 27.58 -22.35
N THR A 59 8.92 27.46 -21.78
CA THR A 59 8.51 26.21 -21.12
C THR A 59 7.91 25.25 -22.15
N VAL A 60 8.49 24.07 -22.29
CA VAL A 60 7.94 22.98 -23.10
C VAL A 60 7.36 21.91 -22.20
N LEU A 61 6.06 21.66 -22.33
CA LEU A 61 5.34 20.67 -21.54
C LEU A 61 5.00 19.44 -22.40
N GLY A 62 5.40 18.27 -21.91
CA GLY A 62 4.97 16.98 -22.45
C GLY A 62 3.72 16.49 -21.72
N ARG A 63 2.60 16.41 -22.43
CA ARG A 63 1.33 15.90 -21.89
C ARG A 63 1.24 14.39 -22.06
N THR A 64 0.98 13.68 -20.97
CA THR A 64 0.77 12.22 -20.95
C THR A 64 -0.49 11.87 -20.17
N MET A 65 -1.14 10.75 -20.49
CA MET A 65 -2.17 10.19 -19.63
C MET A 65 -1.52 9.27 -18.60
N ARG A 66 -1.74 9.52 -17.32
CA ARG A 66 -1.22 8.71 -16.21
C ARG A 66 -2.36 8.08 -15.42
N LEU A 67 -2.11 6.87 -14.93
CA LEU A 67 -3.05 6.17 -14.05
C LEU A 67 -3.10 6.89 -12.70
N ASN A 68 -4.31 7.13 -12.20
CA ASN A 68 -4.57 7.65 -10.86
C ASN A 68 -5.77 6.92 -10.23
N HIS A 69 -6.03 7.15 -8.94
CA HIS A 69 -7.18 6.62 -8.22
C HIS A 69 -7.92 7.72 -7.44
N LYS A 70 -9.20 7.47 -7.12
CA LYS A 70 -9.93 8.31 -6.18
C LYS A 70 -9.48 7.97 -4.75
N PRO A 71 -9.39 8.95 -3.83
CA PRO A 71 -9.13 8.66 -2.43
C PRO A 71 -10.18 7.69 -1.89
N PHE A 72 -9.73 6.74 -1.09
CA PHE A 72 -10.58 5.75 -0.43
C PHE A 72 -10.20 5.65 1.04
N THR A 73 -11.17 5.29 1.87
CA THR A 73 -10.95 5.04 3.30
C THR A 73 -11.14 3.56 3.58
N TYR A 74 -10.33 3.02 4.49
CA TYR A 74 -10.59 1.72 5.10
C TYR A 74 -10.77 1.89 6.60
N THR A 75 -11.79 1.22 7.12
CA THR A 75 -12.16 1.22 8.54
C THR A 75 -12.00 -0.19 9.09
N LEU A 76 -11.19 -0.33 10.15
CA LEU A 76 -11.05 -1.58 10.88
C LEU A 76 -11.74 -1.46 12.23
N ASN A 77 -12.52 -2.48 12.58
CA ASN A 77 -13.03 -2.67 13.93
C ASN A 77 -12.21 -3.77 14.61
N VAL A 78 -11.39 -3.37 15.59
CA VAL A 78 -10.49 -4.26 16.33
C VAL A 78 -10.96 -4.37 17.77
N MET A 79 -11.10 -5.61 18.26
CA MET A 79 -11.33 -5.88 19.68
C MET A 79 -10.01 -6.23 20.34
N SER A 80 -9.67 -5.56 21.43
CA SER A 80 -8.47 -5.84 22.21
C SER A 80 -8.82 -6.18 23.66
N GLU A 81 -8.18 -7.19 24.22
CA GLU A 81 -8.23 -7.56 25.64
C GLU A 81 -7.14 -6.86 26.45
N ILE A 82 -6.19 -6.22 25.75
CA ILE A 82 -5.04 -5.53 26.34
C ILE A 82 -5.00 -4.05 25.92
N THR A 83 -4.33 -3.23 26.73
CA THR A 83 -3.89 -1.89 26.28
C THR A 83 -2.45 -2.01 25.82
N GLY A 84 -2.13 -1.49 24.63
CA GLY A 84 -0.79 -1.62 24.09
C GLY A 84 -0.64 -1.05 22.68
N LYS A 85 0.55 -1.21 22.10
CA LYS A 85 0.84 -0.76 20.73
C LYS A 85 0.87 -1.93 19.77
N GLY A 86 0.18 -1.80 18.65
CA GLY A 86 0.24 -2.72 17.52
C GLY A 86 0.87 -2.09 16.29
N MET A 87 1.49 -2.91 15.45
CA MET A 87 1.88 -2.52 14.09
C MET A 87 0.80 -3.00 13.13
N LEU A 88 0.09 -2.07 12.50
CA LEU A 88 -0.88 -2.40 11.45
C LEU A 88 -0.16 -2.40 10.11
N ARG A 89 -0.32 -3.48 9.34
CA ARG A 89 0.18 -3.62 7.97
C ARG A 89 -0.96 -3.97 7.04
N VAL A 90 -1.06 -3.25 5.92
CA VAL A 90 -2.07 -3.50 4.89
C VAL A 90 -1.38 -3.94 3.61
N PHE A 91 -1.88 -5.04 3.03
CA PHE A 91 -1.37 -5.61 1.79
C PHE A 91 -2.47 -5.68 0.75
N LEU A 92 -2.13 -5.38 -0.49
CA LEU A 92 -2.98 -5.59 -1.67
C LEU A 92 -2.43 -6.78 -2.46
N GLY A 93 -3.29 -7.74 -2.80
CA GLY A 93 -2.90 -8.92 -3.55
C GLY A 93 -4.04 -9.45 -4.42
N PRO A 94 -3.77 -10.47 -5.24
CA PRO A 94 -4.79 -11.10 -6.07
C PRO A 94 -5.87 -11.73 -5.19
N LYS A 95 -7.11 -11.71 -5.68
CA LYS A 95 -8.21 -12.44 -5.03
C LYS A 95 -7.96 -13.94 -5.19
N PHE A 96 -8.01 -14.67 -4.09
CA PHE A 96 -7.95 -16.12 -4.05
C PHE A 96 -9.25 -16.69 -3.46
N MET A 97 -9.53 -17.96 -3.73
CA MET A 97 -10.74 -18.64 -3.25
C MET A 97 -10.43 -19.63 -2.13
N ASP A 98 -9.28 -20.30 -2.18
CA ASP A 98 -8.85 -21.24 -1.16
C ASP A 98 -7.70 -20.65 -0.33
N MET A 99 -7.70 -20.90 0.98
CA MET A 99 -6.58 -20.56 1.85
C MET A 99 -5.28 -21.25 1.44
N MET A 100 -5.36 -22.43 0.81
CA MET A 100 -4.18 -23.11 0.24
C MET A 100 -3.48 -22.27 -0.84
N ASP A 101 -4.21 -21.38 -1.52
CA ASP A 101 -3.66 -20.52 -2.57
C ASP A 101 -2.74 -19.42 -2.00
N ILE A 102 -2.86 -19.08 -0.70
CA ILE A 102 -2.04 -18.03 -0.08
C ILE A 102 -0.55 -18.34 -0.20
N ASN A 103 -0.15 -19.61 -0.04
CA ASN A 103 1.26 -19.98 -0.15
C ASN A 103 1.80 -19.77 -1.57
N MET A 104 0.95 -19.96 -2.58
CA MET A 104 1.30 -19.71 -3.99
C MET A 104 1.38 -18.21 -4.29
N PHE A 105 0.44 -17.43 -3.76
CA PHE A 105 0.34 -15.99 -4.06
C PHE A 105 1.08 -15.07 -3.09
N ARG A 106 1.70 -15.60 -2.03
CA ARG A 106 2.37 -14.78 -0.98
C ARG A 106 3.37 -13.76 -1.53
N THR A 107 4.00 -14.04 -2.67
CA THR A 107 4.97 -13.15 -3.32
C THR A 107 4.32 -12.07 -4.18
N MET A 108 3.01 -12.14 -4.40
CA MET A 108 2.23 -11.19 -5.20
C MET A 108 1.50 -10.15 -4.35
N PHE A 109 1.66 -10.19 -3.02
CA PHE A 109 1.13 -9.17 -2.13
C PHE A 109 2.09 -7.98 -2.06
N VAL A 110 1.54 -6.79 -2.25
CA VAL A 110 2.24 -5.51 -2.16
C VAL A 110 1.80 -4.81 -0.88
N GLU A 111 2.75 -4.39 -0.06
CA GLU A 111 2.47 -3.56 1.12
C GLU A 111 2.07 -2.15 0.69
N ILE A 112 0.92 -1.67 1.17
CA ILE A 112 0.38 -0.35 0.83
C ILE A 112 0.37 0.63 2.00
N ASP A 113 0.39 0.14 3.25
CA ASP A 113 0.43 0.99 4.44
C ASP A 113 1.04 0.24 5.63
N GLN A 114 1.75 0.96 6.48
CA GLN A 114 2.34 0.46 7.73
C GLN A 114 2.43 1.59 8.77
N TYR A 115 1.71 1.45 9.88
CA TYR A 115 1.72 2.45 10.96
C TYR A 115 1.38 1.87 12.33
N MET A 116 1.93 2.49 13.38
CA MET A 116 1.67 2.09 14.76
C MET A 116 0.27 2.55 15.18
N VAL A 117 -0.43 1.67 15.89
CA VAL A 117 -1.73 1.94 16.47
C VAL A 117 -1.68 1.71 17.97
N ASP A 118 -2.21 2.66 18.73
CA ASP A 118 -2.41 2.51 20.17
C ASP A 118 -3.78 1.86 20.37
N LEU A 119 -3.78 0.65 20.94
CA LEU A 119 -4.98 -0.14 21.23
C LEU A 119 -5.37 0.04 22.69
N VAL A 120 -6.65 0.25 22.94
CA VAL A 120 -7.26 0.24 24.28
C VAL A 120 -8.09 -1.03 24.47
N VAL A 121 -8.30 -1.45 25.72
CA VAL A 121 -9.19 -2.59 26.03
C VAL A 121 -10.61 -2.30 25.51
N GLY A 122 -11.20 -3.30 24.85
CA GLY A 122 -12.51 -3.21 24.24
C GLY A 122 -12.43 -2.92 22.74
N LYS A 123 -13.38 -2.12 22.25
CA LYS A 123 -13.55 -1.83 20.82
C LYS A 123 -12.68 -0.65 20.39
N ASN A 124 -11.88 -0.86 19.35
CA ASN A 124 -11.07 0.14 18.67
C ASN A 124 -11.57 0.28 17.23
N THR A 125 -11.87 1.50 16.79
CA THR A 125 -12.22 1.78 15.40
C THR A 125 -11.10 2.61 14.79
N ILE A 126 -10.40 2.01 13.83
CA ILE A 126 -9.24 2.61 13.16
C ILE A 126 -9.68 3.01 11.76
N ILE A 127 -9.51 4.28 11.40
CA ILE A 127 -9.92 4.84 10.11
C ILE A 127 -8.69 5.41 9.43
N ARG A 128 -8.46 5.03 8.17
CA ARG A 128 -7.28 5.45 7.42
C ARG A 128 -7.64 5.76 5.97
N ASN A 129 -7.12 6.88 5.47
CA ASN A 129 -7.33 7.37 4.12
C ASN A 129 -6.09 7.11 3.25
N SER A 130 -6.32 6.79 1.98
CA SER A 130 -5.30 6.51 0.96
C SER A 130 -4.57 7.75 0.47
#